data_AF-I1RLP2-F1
#
_entry.id   AF-I1RLP2-F1
#
_cell.length_a   1.000
_cell.length_b   1.000
_cell.length_c   1.000
_cell.angle_alpha   90.00
_cell.angle_beta   90.00
_cell.angle_gamma   90.00
#
_symmetry.space_group_name_H-M   'P 1'
#
loop_
_entity.id
_entity.type
_entity.pdbx_description
1 polymer ?
#
loop_
_entity_poly.entity_id
_entity_poly.type
_entity_poly.pdbx_seq_one_letter_code
_entity_poly.pdbx_strand_id
1 'polypeptide(L)'
;MALPDPGMPPGRFHHAIFVEQEDDGSGTVYHVVGDVTLRQGMSYESKKAENPEELETFHSRELLGYTHSSQHPGIWDSVLSALPTPPQQKASNPKKQGKVEPFKEKVGDYEYVFYGPDEDRKPLWKCTEWVERYAIPALWQRGLLQQGGC
;
A
#
# COMPACT_ATOMS: atom_id res chain seq x y z
N MET A 1 -4.46 12.39 -11.88
CA MET A 1 -5.38 12.61 -10.74
C MET A 1 -6.35 11.43 -10.66
N ALA A 2 -6.21 10.57 -9.66
CA ALA A 2 -7.23 9.56 -9.37
C ALA A 2 -8.32 10.22 -8.52
N LEU A 3 -9.57 10.17 -9.00
CA LEU A 3 -10.72 10.72 -8.28
C LEU A 3 -10.81 10.08 -6.88
N PRO A 4 -11.05 10.86 -5.82
CA PRO A 4 -11.26 10.31 -4.49
C PRO A 4 -12.50 9.40 -4.51
N ASP A 5 -12.33 8.14 -4.10
CA ASP A 5 -13.40 7.16 -4.03
C ASP A 5 -14.45 7.62 -2.98
N PRO A 6 -15.71 7.81 -3.38
CA PRO A 6 -16.76 8.35 -2.51
C PRO A 6 -17.22 7.38 -1.39
N GLY A 7 -16.58 6.22 -1.25
CA GLY A 7 -16.82 5.24 -0.21
C GLY A 7 -15.73 5.16 0.84
N MET A 8 -14.76 6.07 0.85
CA MET A 8 -13.71 6.17 1.87
C MET A 8 -13.78 7.48 2.64
N PRO A 9 -13.42 7.49 3.94
CA PRO A 9 -13.27 8.74 4.68
C PRO A 9 -12.25 9.63 3.97
N PRO A 10 -12.49 10.96 3.89
CA PRO A 10 -11.54 11.90 3.28
C PRO A 10 -10.20 11.85 4.02
N GLY A 11 -9.09 11.94 3.29
CA GLY A 11 -7.74 12.08 3.88
C GLY A 11 -6.86 10.82 3.93
N ARG A 12 -7.21 9.74 3.22
CA ARG A 12 -6.29 8.59 3.06
C ARG A 12 -5.32 8.83 1.91
N PHE A 13 -4.09 9.25 2.25
CA PHE A 13 -3.00 9.42 1.30
C PHE A 13 -2.33 8.09 0.95
N HIS A 14 -1.79 7.98 -0.26
CA HIS A 14 -0.98 6.84 -0.66
C HIS A 14 0.31 6.82 0.15
N HIS A 15 0.57 5.72 0.87
CA HIS A 15 1.82 5.55 1.61
C HIS A 15 2.77 4.66 0.82
N ALA A 16 4.04 5.04 0.82
CA ALA A 16 5.13 4.30 0.21
C ALA A 16 6.36 4.41 1.11
N ILE A 17 7.27 3.44 0.99
CA ILE A 17 8.59 3.52 1.61
C ILE A 17 9.57 4.01 0.56
N PHE A 18 10.27 5.08 0.85
CA PHE A 18 11.30 5.63 -0.03
C PHE A 18 12.67 5.44 0.60
N VAL A 19 13.62 4.93 -0.19
CA VAL A 19 15.02 4.78 0.19
C VAL A 19 15.84 5.69 -0.72
N GLU A 20 16.25 6.82 -0.17
CA GLU A 20 17.20 7.77 -0.78
C GLU A 20 18.56 7.08 -0.97
N GLN A 21 19.17 7.24 -2.15
CA GLN A 21 20.43 6.58 -2.52
C GLN A 21 21.47 7.55 -3.08
N GLU A 22 21.02 8.57 -3.81
CA GLU A 22 21.89 9.50 -4.52
C GLU A 22 21.88 10.88 -3.84
N ASP A 23 22.96 11.65 -4.00
CA ASP A 23 23.08 13.00 -3.44
C ASP A 23 22.03 14.00 -3.99
N ASP A 24 21.40 13.70 -5.13
CA ASP A 24 20.30 14.49 -5.69
C ASP A 24 18.95 14.23 -5.01
N GLY A 25 18.90 13.33 -4.02
CA GLY A 25 17.68 12.96 -3.30
C GLY A 25 16.82 11.93 -4.04
N SER A 26 17.28 11.41 -5.19
CA SER A 26 16.64 10.27 -5.85
C SER A 26 16.97 8.95 -5.15
N GLY A 27 16.12 7.96 -5.44
CA GLY A 27 16.16 6.70 -4.73
C GLY A 27 15.24 5.65 -5.30
N THR A 28 14.81 4.75 -4.44
CA THR A 28 13.88 3.67 -4.79
C THR A 28 12.64 3.78 -3.92
N VAL A 29 11.49 3.77 -4.57
CA VAL A 29 10.19 3.73 -3.90
C VAL A 29 9.66 2.29 -3.93
N TYR A 30 9.18 1.87 -2.77
CA TYR A 30 8.54 0.59 -2.52
C TYR A 30 7.10 0.84 -2.10
N HIS A 31 6.15 0.35 -2.89
CA HIS A 31 4.74 0.55 -2.63
C HIS A 31 3.90 -0.60 -3.17
N VAL A 32 2.62 -0.58 -2.82
CA VAL A 32 1.62 -1.42 -3.48
C VAL A 32 0.77 -0.55 -4.38
N VAL A 33 0.68 -0.93 -5.64
CA VAL A 33 -0.09 -0.24 -6.69
C VAL A 33 -1.37 -1.00 -6.99
N GLY A 34 -2.32 -0.32 -7.63
CA GLY A 34 -3.63 -0.88 -7.95
C GLY A 34 -4.71 -0.37 -7.01
N ASP A 35 -5.88 -1.00 -7.08
CA ASP A 35 -7.01 -0.61 -6.26
C ASP A 35 -7.74 -1.83 -5.72
N VAL A 36 -8.36 -1.69 -4.56
CA VAL A 36 -9.11 -2.75 -3.86
C VAL A 36 -10.36 -3.20 -4.61
N THR A 37 -10.71 -2.53 -5.72
CA THR A 37 -11.75 -2.95 -6.66
C THR A 37 -11.26 -3.96 -7.70
N LEU A 38 -9.95 -4.03 -7.96
CA LEU A 38 -9.37 -4.95 -8.95
C LEU A 38 -9.40 -6.38 -8.44
N ARG A 39 -9.64 -7.36 -9.32
CA ARG A 39 -9.72 -8.78 -8.93
C ARG A 39 -8.43 -9.33 -8.34
N GLN A 40 -7.28 -8.90 -8.86
CA GLN A 40 -5.97 -9.21 -8.30
C GLN A 40 -5.64 -8.41 -7.03
N GLY A 41 -6.48 -7.45 -6.65
CA GLY A 41 -6.21 -6.51 -5.58
C GLY A 41 -5.10 -5.53 -5.94
N MET A 42 -4.33 -5.14 -4.93
CA MET A 42 -3.13 -4.35 -5.07
C MET A 42 -1.91 -5.27 -5.20
N SER A 43 -0.93 -4.84 -5.97
CA SER A 43 0.31 -5.57 -6.23
C SER A 43 1.50 -4.77 -5.74
N TYR A 44 2.50 -5.46 -5.19
CA TYR A 44 3.76 -4.84 -4.85
C TYR A 44 4.51 -4.40 -6.11
N GLU A 45 5.12 -3.22 -6.05
CA GLU A 45 5.98 -2.66 -7.07
C GLU A 45 7.16 -1.95 -6.39
N SER A 46 8.35 -2.08 -6.99
CA SER A 46 9.51 -1.27 -6.66
C SER A 46 10.00 -0.56 -7.92
N LYS A 47 10.37 0.71 -7.79
CA LYS A 47 10.91 1.48 -8.91
C LYS A 47 11.84 2.58 -8.45
N LYS A 48 12.72 3.01 -9.35
CA LYS A 48 13.48 4.25 -9.15
C LYS A 48 12.53 5.44 -9.19
N ALA A 49 12.73 6.36 -8.26
CA ALA A 49 11.95 7.59 -8.17
C ALA A 49 12.89 8.76 -7.88
N GLU A 50 12.51 9.91 -8.42
CA GLU A 50 13.07 11.22 -8.13
C GLU A 50 12.76 11.60 -6.67
N ASN A 51 13.28 12.73 -6.20
CA ASN A 51 12.97 13.20 -4.85
C ASN A 51 11.45 13.35 -4.67
N PRO A 52 10.82 12.57 -3.76
CA PRO A 52 9.37 12.60 -3.59
C PRO A 52 8.85 13.96 -3.13
N GLU A 53 9.68 14.81 -2.51
CA GLU A 53 9.29 16.15 -2.08
C GLU A 53 9.05 17.12 -3.25
N GLU A 54 9.58 16.82 -4.43
CA GLU A 54 9.37 17.63 -5.64
C GLU A 54 8.06 17.26 -6.36
N LEU A 55 7.39 16.19 -5.94
CA LEU A 55 6.13 15.76 -6.53
C LEU A 55 4.96 16.60 -6.01
N GLU A 56 4.11 17.13 -6.90
CA GLU A 56 2.89 17.86 -6.54
C GLU A 56 1.91 17.03 -5.68
N THR A 57 2.01 15.70 -5.74
CA THR A 57 1.19 14.77 -4.97
C THR A 57 1.77 14.45 -3.59
N PHE A 58 2.92 15.02 -3.24
CA PHE A 58 3.55 14.82 -1.95
C PHE A 58 2.74 15.49 -0.85
N HIS A 59 2.56 14.77 0.25
CA HIS A 59 1.87 15.28 1.42
C HIS A 59 2.83 15.44 2.61
N SER A 60 3.58 14.39 2.93
CA SER A 60 4.47 14.35 4.08
C SER A 60 5.44 13.16 3.98
N ARG A 61 6.59 13.27 4.67
CA ARG A 61 7.52 12.16 4.89
C ARG A 61 7.87 12.03 6.37
N GLU A 62 8.22 10.83 6.77
CA GLU A 62 8.76 10.52 8.09
C GLU A 62 10.02 9.67 7.91
N LEU A 63 11.10 10.02 8.61
CA LEU A 63 12.33 9.23 8.59
C LEU A 63 12.13 7.96 9.43
N LEU A 64 12.07 6.81 8.75
CA LEU A 64 11.94 5.52 9.41
C LEU A 64 13.26 4.99 9.97
N GLY A 65 14.39 5.29 9.31
CA GLY A 65 15.71 4.83 9.71
C GLY A 65 16.66 4.74 8.52
N TYR A 66 17.75 4.00 8.71
CA TYR A 66 18.81 3.83 7.72
C TYR A 66 18.97 2.36 7.34
N THR A 67 19.42 2.11 6.11
CA THR A 67 19.76 0.76 5.61
C THR A 67 21.17 0.75 5.09
N HIS A 68 21.86 -0.39 5.20
CA HIS A 68 23.18 -0.55 4.61
C HIS A 68 23.05 -0.76 3.09
N SER A 69 23.94 -0.14 2.31
CA SER A 69 23.92 -0.21 0.84
C SER A 69 24.04 -1.64 0.32
N SER A 70 24.76 -2.54 1.01
CA SER A 70 24.88 -3.94 0.62
C SER A 70 23.58 -4.75 0.72
N GLN A 71 22.56 -4.24 1.41
CA GLN A 71 21.26 -4.91 1.57
C GLN A 71 20.22 -4.39 0.57
N HIS A 72 20.47 -3.22 -0.03
CA HIS A 72 19.57 -2.54 -0.95
C HIS A 72 20.12 -2.60 -2.39
N PRO A 73 19.30 -2.76 -3.43
CA PRO A 73 17.85 -2.99 -3.41
C PRO A 73 17.45 -4.47 -3.23
N GLY A 74 18.40 -5.41 -3.32
CA GLY A 74 18.09 -6.84 -3.50
C GLY A 74 17.34 -7.49 -2.33
N ILE A 75 17.85 -7.37 -1.10
CA ILE A 75 17.22 -8.02 0.08
C ILE A 75 15.89 -7.31 0.40
N TRP A 76 15.85 -6.00 0.23
CA TRP A 76 14.64 -5.20 0.37
C TRP A 76 13.52 -5.68 -0.56
N ASP A 77 13.82 -5.80 -1.86
CA ASP A 77 12.83 -6.26 -2.83
C ASP A 77 12.36 -7.69 -2.54
N SER A 78 13.28 -8.58 -2.17
CA SER A 78 12.95 -9.96 -1.80
C SER A 78 12.05 -10.05 -0.55
N VAL A 79 12.27 -9.22 0.47
CA VAL A 79 11.44 -9.21 1.68
C VAL A 79 10.07 -8.62 1.40
N LEU A 80 10.03 -7.46 0.73
CA LEU A 80 8.79 -6.73 0.50
C LEU A 80 7.88 -7.40 -0.53
N SER A 81 8.43 -8.00 -1.59
CA SER A 81 7.66 -8.79 -2.57
C SER A 81 7.05 -10.07 -1.99
N ALA A 82 7.63 -10.61 -0.91
CA ALA A 82 7.10 -11.78 -0.22
C ALA A 82 5.97 -11.45 0.77
N LEU A 83 5.72 -10.17 1.06
CA LEU A 83 4.64 -9.76 1.95
C LEU A 83 3.27 -9.92 1.29
N PRO A 84 2.23 -10.27 2.06
CA PRO A 84 0.88 -10.33 1.51
C PRO A 84 0.44 -8.94 1.09
N THR A 85 -0.05 -8.81 -0.14
CA THR A 85 -0.58 -7.54 -0.66
C THR A 85 -2.08 -7.42 -0.42
N PRO A 86 -2.63 -6.20 -0.33
CA PRO A 86 -4.05 -5.99 -0.10
C PRO A 86 -4.90 -6.64 -1.21
N PRO A 87 -5.78 -7.61 -0.90
CA PRO A 87 -6.60 -8.26 -1.91
C PRO A 87 -7.76 -7.37 -2.35
N GLN A 88 -8.52 -7.86 -3.33
CA GLN A 88 -9.80 -7.27 -3.68
C GLN A 88 -10.70 -7.23 -2.44
N GLN A 89 -11.27 -6.06 -2.15
CA GLN A 89 -12.18 -5.86 -1.02
C GLN A 89 -13.46 -5.13 -1.44
N LYS A 90 -13.48 -4.55 -2.64
CA LYS A 90 -14.66 -3.91 -3.23
C LYS A 90 -15.04 -4.59 -4.53
N ALA A 91 -16.34 -4.69 -4.76
CA ALA A 91 -16.88 -5.22 -6.00
C ALA A 91 -18.15 -4.45 -6.38
N SER A 92 -18.49 -4.48 -7.67
CA SER A 92 -19.76 -3.95 -8.13
C SER A 92 -20.90 -4.87 -7.67
N ASN A 93 -21.85 -4.32 -6.92
CA ASN A 93 -23.01 -5.07 -6.43
C ASN A 93 -24.15 -5.00 -7.45
N PRO A 94 -24.46 -6.07 -8.20
CA PRO A 94 -25.54 -6.06 -9.18
C PRO A 94 -26.92 -5.84 -8.52
N LYS A 95 -27.10 -6.21 -7.25
CA LYS A 95 -28.35 -5.99 -6.50
C LYS A 95 -28.58 -4.52 -6.14
N LYS A 96 -27.56 -3.67 -6.23
CA LYS A 96 -27.63 -2.22 -5.98
C LYS A 96 -27.18 -1.42 -7.20
N GLN A 97 -27.73 -1.77 -8.37
CA GLN A 97 -27.51 -1.02 -9.62
C GLN A 97 -26.03 -0.89 -10.01
N GLY A 98 -25.20 -1.87 -9.66
CA GLY A 98 -23.77 -1.87 -9.98
C GLY A 98 -22.91 -0.95 -9.09
N LYS A 99 -23.45 -0.45 -7.98
CA LYS A 99 -22.67 0.35 -7.02
C LYS A 99 -21.47 -0.44 -6.49
N VAL A 100 -20.29 0.17 -6.50
CA VAL A 100 -19.08 -0.42 -5.95
C VAL A 100 -19.12 -0.29 -4.43
N GLU A 101 -19.19 -1.43 -3.75
CA GLU A 101 -19.28 -1.51 -2.30
C GLU A 101 -18.31 -2.56 -1.75
N PRO A 102 -17.86 -2.42 -0.50
CA PRO A 102 -17.05 -3.43 0.13
C PRO A 102 -17.81 -4.75 0.28
N PHE A 103 -17.11 -5.87 0.13
CA PHE A 103 -17.65 -7.21 0.38
C PHE A 103 -16.92 -7.89 1.54
N LYS A 104 -17.59 -8.86 2.15
CA LYS A 104 -17.10 -9.68 3.26
C LYS A 104 -16.21 -10.80 2.77
N GLU A 105 -16.72 -11.53 1.79
CA GLU A 105 -16.11 -12.72 1.25
C GLU A 105 -16.38 -12.82 -0.24
N LYS A 106 -15.37 -13.28 -0.98
CA LYS A 106 -15.48 -13.66 -2.38
C LYS A 106 -15.74 -15.16 -2.42
N VAL A 107 -16.94 -15.56 -2.84
CA VAL A 107 -17.40 -16.96 -2.84
C VAL A 107 -17.17 -17.61 -4.21
N GLY A 108 -17.01 -16.81 -5.26
CA GLY A 108 -16.66 -17.28 -6.60
C GLY A 108 -15.98 -16.20 -7.44
N ASP A 109 -15.72 -16.47 -8.72
CA ASP A 109 -15.06 -15.51 -9.62
C ASP A 109 -15.82 -14.20 -9.81
N TYR A 110 -17.14 -14.24 -9.72
CA TYR A 110 -18.06 -13.11 -9.85
C TYR A 110 -19.12 -13.06 -8.74
N GLU A 111 -18.95 -13.86 -7.69
CA GLU A 111 -19.91 -13.97 -6.59
C GLU A 111 -19.28 -13.45 -5.30
N TYR A 112 -19.92 -12.43 -4.73
CA TYR A 112 -19.44 -11.71 -3.55
C TYR A 112 -20.55 -11.64 -2.51
N VAL A 113 -20.19 -11.89 -1.25
CA VAL A 113 -21.07 -11.69 -0.09
C VAL A 113 -20.84 -10.27 0.40
N PHE A 114 -21.75 -9.36 0.09
CA PHE A 114 -21.68 -7.97 0.54
C PHE A 114 -22.14 -7.81 1.99
N TYR A 115 -21.72 -6.72 2.64
CA TYR A 115 -22.23 -6.35 3.96
C TYR A 115 -23.70 -5.95 3.88
N GLY A 116 -24.48 -6.39 4.88
CA GLY A 116 -25.84 -5.91 5.12
C GLY A 116 -25.89 -4.44 5.57
N PRO A 117 -27.09 -3.85 5.60
CA PRO A 117 -27.27 -2.45 5.99
C PRO A 117 -26.82 -2.14 7.43
N ASP A 118 -26.98 -3.09 8.35
CA ASP A 118 -26.69 -2.95 9.78
C ASP A 118 -25.41 -3.69 10.23
N GLU A 119 -24.61 -4.15 9.27
CA GLU A 119 -23.40 -4.91 9.59
C GLU A 119 -22.17 -4.01 9.61
N ASP A 120 -21.35 -4.20 10.65
CA ASP A 120 -20.10 -3.49 10.81
C ASP A 120 -19.13 -3.86 9.68
N ARG A 121 -18.69 -2.85 8.92
CA ARG A 121 -17.83 -3.03 7.77
C ARG A 121 -16.40 -3.13 8.24
N LYS A 122 -15.69 -4.18 7.85
CA LYS A 122 -14.25 -4.25 8.12
C LYS A 122 -13.54 -3.04 7.48
N PRO A 123 -12.58 -2.42 8.19
CA PRO A 123 -11.80 -1.34 7.63
C PRO A 123 -11.04 -1.83 6.39
N LEU A 124 -11.02 -1.01 5.34
CA LEU A 124 -10.33 -1.35 4.11
C LEU A 124 -8.83 -1.37 4.34
N TRP A 125 -8.21 -2.48 3.97
CA TRP A 125 -6.76 -2.61 3.87
C TRP A 125 -6.30 -2.01 2.54
N LYS A 126 -5.49 -0.95 2.58
CA LYS A 126 -4.87 -0.32 1.41
C LYS A 126 -3.34 -0.27 1.57
N CYS A 127 -2.69 0.48 0.69
CA CYS A 127 -1.26 0.79 0.77
C CYS A 127 -0.83 1.30 2.14
N THR A 128 -1.63 2.15 2.81
CA THR A 128 -1.35 2.64 4.16
C THR A 128 -1.14 1.52 5.16
N GLU A 129 -2.12 0.62 5.33
CA GLU A 129 -1.98 -0.45 6.30
C GLU A 129 -0.95 -1.51 5.85
N TRP A 130 -0.71 -1.69 4.55
CA TRP A 130 0.40 -2.52 4.07
C TRP A 130 1.76 -1.94 4.52
N VAL A 131 1.99 -0.64 4.33
CA VAL A 131 3.23 0.01 4.75
C VAL A 131 3.39 -0.05 6.27
N GLU A 132 2.39 0.41 7.01
CA GLU A 132 2.49 0.56 8.47
C GLU A 132 2.49 -0.77 9.23
N ARG A 133 1.69 -1.75 8.80
CA ARG A 133 1.50 -3.00 9.56
C ARG A 133 2.32 -4.18 9.05
N TYR A 134 2.78 -4.15 7.80
CA TYR A 134 3.53 -5.25 7.21
C TYR A 134 4.95 -4.84 6.81
N ALA A 135 5.08 -3.84 5.94
CA ALA A 135 6.37 -3.48 5.36
C ALA A 135 7.35 -2.96 6.42
N ILE A 136 6.98 -1.93 7.18
CA ILE A 136 7.83 -1.33 8.21
C ILE A 136 8.24 -2.39 9.25
N PRO A 137 7.31 -3.15 9.87
CA PRO A 137 7.68 -4.20 10.82
C PRO A 137 8.58 -5.30 10.23
N ALA A 138 8.34 -5.71 8.98
CA ALA A 138 9.16 -6.74 8.33
C ALA A 138 10.61 -6.27 8.13
N LEU A 139 10.80 -5.01 7.74
CA LEU A 139 12.12 -4.42 7.57
C LEU A 139 12.87 -4.32 8.91
N TRP A 140 12.18 -3.93 9.98
CA TRP A 140 12.74 -3.92 11.34
C TRP A 140 13.13 -5.31 11.82
N GLN A 141 12.24 -6.29 11.69
CA GLN A 141 12.49 -7.67 12.12
C GLN A 141 13.68 -8.32 11.39
N ARG A 142 13.91 -7.93 10.13
CA ARG A 142 15.03 -8.42 9.31
C ARG A 142 16.33 -7.61 9.50
N GLY A 143 16.31 -6.56 10.33
CA GLY A 143 17.45 -5.67 10.54
C GLY A 143 17.85 -4.86 9.31
N LEU A 144 16.91 -4.68 8.37
CA LEU A 144 17.09 -3.86 7.16
C LEU A 144 16.89 -2.38 7.45
N LEU A 145 16.06 -2.06 8.44
CA LEU A 145 15.97 -0.73 9.02
C LEU A 145 16.70 -0.71 10.36
N GLN A 146 17.56 0.30 10.52
CA GLN A 146 18.28 0.59 11.75
C GLN A 146 17.84 1.97 12.24
N GLN A 147 17.50 2.10 13.53
CA GLN A 147 17.33 3.41 14.13
C GLN A 147 18.68 4.09 14.07
N GLY A 148 18.72 5.37 13.68
CA GLY A 148 19.95 6.14 13.63
C GLY A 148 20.65 6.12 14.99
N GLY A 149 21.57 5.18 15.16
CA GLY A 149 22.49 5.14 16.27
C GLY A 149 23.58 6.15 15.98
N CYS A 150 23.71 7.13 16.88
CA CYS A 150 24.88 7.97 16.99
C CYS A 150 26.15 7.13 17.13
#